data_AF-A0A7W0S4J1-F1
#
_entry.id   AF-A0A7W0S4J1-F1
#
_cell.length_a   1.000
_cell.length_b   1.000
_cell.length_c   1.000
_cell.angle_alpha   90.00
_cell.angle_beta   90.00
_cell.angle_gamma   90.00
#
_symmetry.space_group_name_H-M   'P 1'
#
loop_
_entity.id
_entity.type
_entity.pdbx_description
1 polymer ?
#
loop_
_entity_poly.entity_id
_entity_poly.type
_entity_poly.pdbx_seq_one_letter_code
_entity_poly.pdbx_strand_id
1 'polypeptide(L)' 'MPQNVAVIGAALDLGQGRRGVDMGPSAIRYAGLESRIGELGRGVHDRGNVGTAVQEAVPLRDERVR' A
#
# COMPACT_ATOMS: atom_id res chain seq x y z
N MET A 1 1.84 18.97 -22.92
CA MET A 1 0.76 18.53 -22.01
C MET A 1 1.41 17.98 -20.75
N PRO A 2 0.95 18.33 -19.54
CA PRO A 2 1.48 17.73 -18.31
C PRO A 2 1.27 16.21 -18.32
N GLN A 3 2.30 15.46 -17.92
CA GLN A 3 2.21 14.00 -17.84
C GLN A 3 1.36 13.60 -16.62
N ASN A 4 0.44 12.67 -16.85
CA ASN A 4 -0.38 12.05 -15.81
C ASN A 4 0.48 11.20 -14.86
N VAL A 5 0.07 11.13 -13.60
CA VAL A 5 0.71 10.34 -12.55
C VAL A 5 -0.13 9.09 -12.27
N ALA A 6 0.49 7.91 -12.31
CA ALA A 6 -0.12 6.68 -11.84
C ALA A 6 0.31 6.41 -10.39
N VAL A 7 -0.66 6.15 -9.50
CA VAL A 7 -0.40 5.81 -8.09
C VAL A 7 -0.64 4.32 -7.90
N ILE A 8 0.34 3.63 -7.33
CA ILE A 8 0.26 2.20 -7.00
C ILE A 8 0.67 2.05 -5.54
N GLY A 9 -0.22 1.51 -4.72
CA GLY A 9 0.08 1.20 -3.32
C GLY A 9 0.68 -0.19 -3.18
N ALA A 10 1.79 -0.32 -2.47
CA ALA A 10 2.35 -1.61 -2.08
C ALA A 10 2.20 -1.77 -0.56
N ALA A 11 1.07 -2.34 -0.14
CA ALA A 11 0.75 -2.58 1.27
C ALA A 11 1.44 -3.87 1.77
N LEU A 12 2.76 -3.84 1.89
CA LEU A 12 3.57 -5.00 2.27
C LEU A 12 4.12 -4.83 3.68
N ASP A 13 3.77 -5.74 4.59
CA ASP A 13 4.26 -5.80 5.98
C ASP A 13 5.16 -7.04 6.23
N LEU A 14 5.97 -7.42 5.23
CA LEU A 14 6.81 -8.62 5.26
C LEU A 14 8.31 -8.33 5.52
N GLY A 15 8.63 -7.26 6.25
CA GLY A 15 10.01 -6.78 6.47
C GLY A 15 10.34 -6.40 7.91
N GLN A 16 11.53 -5.79 8.11
CA GLN A 16 12.15 -5.07 9.26
C GLN A 16 11.69 -5.28 10.73
N GLY A 17 10.81 -6.21 11.06
CA GLY A 17 10.21 -6.39 12.38
C GLY A 17 9.23 -5.29 12.81
N ARG A 18 8.85 -4.36 11.92
CA ARG A 18 7.93 -3.26 12.23
C ARG A 18 6.59 -3.50 11.55
N ARG A 19 5.58 -3.88 12.34
CA ARG A 19 4.21 -4.05 11.87
C ARG A 19 3.52 -2.71 11.59
N GLY A 20 2.49 -2.74 10.75
CA GLY A 20 1.61 -1.61 10.48
C GLY A 20 2.05 -0.73 9.30
N VAL A 21 3.10 -1.12 8.56
CA VAL A 21 3.52 -0.40 7.35
C VAL A 21 2.60 -0.68 6.15
N ASP A 22 1.80 -1.74 6.21
CA ASP A 22 0.69 -2.03 5.28
C ASP A 22 -0.34 -0.90 5.25
N MET A 23 -0.52 -0.16 6.35
CA MET A 23 -1.39 1.01 6.41
C MET A 23 -0.83 2.24 5.67
N GLY A 24 0.46 2.25 5.33
CA GLY A 24 1.16 3.38 4.74
C GLY A 24 0.51 3.93 3.46
N PRO A 25 0.23 3.10 2.44
CA PRO A 25 -0.44 3.55 1.21
C PRO A 25 -1.78 4.24 1.47
N SER A 26 -2.59 3.73 2.41
CA SER A 26 -3.88 4.35 2.77
C SER A 26 -3.68 5.67 3.52
N ALA A 27 -2.73 5.73 4.45
CA ALA A 27 -2.40 6.93 5.20
C ALA A 27 -1.91 8.07 4.29
N ILE A 28 -1.04 7.77 3.32
CA ILE A 28 -0.53 8.75 2.35
C ILE A 28 -1.66 9.29 1.47
N ARG A 29 -2.58 8.42 0.99
CA ARG A 29 -3.76 8.86 0.25
C ARG A 29 -4.63 9.79 1.09
N TYR A 30 -4.92 9.39 2.33
CA TYR A 30 -5.72 10.17 3.26
C TYR A 30 -5.10 11.55 3.57
N ALA A 31 -3.78 11.66 3.56
CA ALA A 31 -3.05 12.92 3.73
C ALA A 31 -3.17 13.88 2.52
N GLY A 32 -3.96 13.55 1.50
CA GLY A 32 -4.28 14.46 0.38
C GLY A 32 -3.34 14.35 -0.82
N LEU A 33 -2.75 13.16 -1.05
CA LEU A 33 -1.83 12.91 -2.18
C LEU A 33 -2.40 13.39 -3.52
N GLU A 34 -3.65 13.05 -3.82
CA GLU A 34 -4.30 13.41 -5.09
C GLU A 34 -4.44 14.92 -5.25
N SER A 35 -4.97 15.61 -4.23
CA SER A 35 -5.10 17.07 -4.22
C SER A 35 -3.76 17.75 -4.45
N ARG A 36 -2.70 17.26 -3.78
CA ARG A 36 -1.36 17.85 -3.89
C ARG A 36 -0.74 17.66 -5.28
N ILE A 37 -1.01 16.54 -5.94
CA ILE A 37 -0.59 16.32 -7.34
C ILE A 37 -1.42 17.19 -8.29
N GLY A 38 -2.71 17.38 -8.01
CA GLY A 38 -3.60 18.28 -8.75
C GLY A 38 -3.13 19.74 -8.72
N GLU A 39 -2.64 20.22 -7.57
CA GLU A 39 -2.02 21.55 -7.42
C GLU A 39 -0.78 21.74 -8.33
N LEU A 40 -0.13 20.65 -8.74
CA LEU A 40 1.00 20.68 -9.70
C LEU A 40 0.54 20.65 -11.17
N GLY A 41 -0.77 20.71 -11.43
CA GLY A 41 -1.35 20.68 -12.77
C GLY A 41 -1.29 19.29 -13.44
N ARG A 42 -1.30 18.21 -12.66
CA ARG A 42 -1.21 16.83 -13.18
C ARG A 42 -2.46 16.03 -12.85
N GLY A 43 -2.93 15.23 -13.80
CA GLY A 43 -3.98 14.24 -13.56
C GLY A 43 -3.43 13.03 -12.80
N VAL A 44 -4.25 12.46 -11.91
CA VAL A 44 -3.92 11.27 -11.12
C VAL A 44 -4.74 10.08 -11.59
N HIS A 45 -4.09 8.93 -11.72
CA HIS A 45 -4.70 7.63 -11.99
C HIS A 45 -4.34 6.69 -10.84
N ASP A 46 -5.18 6.61 -9.82
CA ASP A 46 -4.97 5.66 -8.72
C ASP A 46 -5.35 4.25 -9.18
N ARG A 47 -4.38 3.33 -9.12
CA ARG A 47 -4.53 1.92 -9.52
C ARG A 47 -4.79 1.01 -8.31
N GLY A 48 -5.01 1.58 -7.13
CA GLY A 48 -5.25 0.85 -5.90
C GLY A 48 -3.98 0.25 -5.32
N ASN A 49 -4.14 -0.81 -4.53
CA ASN A 49 -3.04 -1.55 -3.94
C ASN A 49 -2.74 -2.80 -4.76
N VAL A 50 -1.46 -3.11 -4.92
CA VAL A 50 -1.03 -4.44 -5.37
C VAL A 50 -1.51 -5.46 -4.35
N GLY A 51 -2.08 -6.56 -4.82
CA GLY A 51 -2.43 -7.68 -3.95
C GLY A 51 -1.16 -8.23 -3.29
N THR A 52 -1.08 -8.12 -1.97
CA THR A 52 0.01 -8.67 -1.16
C THR A 52 -0.51 -9.86 -0.35
N ALA A 53 0.38 -10.79 -0.04
CA ALA A 53 0.05 -11.83 0.93
C ALA A 53 -0.07 -11.19 2.31
N VAL A 54 -1.26 -11.23 2.91
CA VAL A 54 -1.45 -10.95 4.34
C VAL A 54 -0.89 -12.10 5.14
N GLN A 55 -0.09 -11.81 6.16
CA GLN A 55 0.60 -12.83 6.97
C GLN A 55 -0.42 -13.75 7.68
N GLU A 56 -1.61 -13.25 8.02
CA GLU A 56 -2.72 -14.04 8.59
C GLU A 56 -3.30 -15.10 7.64
N ALA A 57 -3.01 -15.05 6.33
CA ALA A 57 -3.44 -16.07 5.37
C ALA A 57 -2.47 -17.27 5.30
N VAL A 58 -1.36 -17.25 6.05
CA VAL A 58 -0.55 -18.44 6.28
C VAL A 58 -1.22 -19.22 7.42
N PRO A 59 -1.84 -20.38 7.16
CA PRO A 59 -2.38 -21.17 8.26
C PRO A 59 -1.22 -21.50 9.20
N LEU A 60 -1.37 -21.14 10.48
CA LEU A 60 -0.54 -21.66 11.56
C LEU A 60 -0.46 -23.17 11.37
N ARG A 61 0.69 -23.68 10.92
CA ARG A 61 0.98 -25.10 11.02
C ARG A 61 1.17 -25.36 12.51
N ASP A 62 0.16 -25.97 13.09
CA ASP A 62 0.16 -26.43 14.47
C ASP A 62 1.18 -27.57 14.56
N GLU A 63 2.44 -27.26 14.86
CA GLU A 63 3.48 -28.26 15.16
C GLU A 63 3.33 -28.77 16.61
N ARG A 64 2.11 -29.15 17.01
CA ARG A 64 1.90 -30.02 18.18
C ARG A 64 2.04 -31.49 17.79
N VAL A 65 3.25 -31.90 17.41
CA VAL A 65 3.73 -33.30 17.49
C VAL A 65 5.26 -33.17 17.52
N ARG A 66 5.99 -33.37 18.63
CA ARG A 66 5.98 -34.46 19.60
C ARG A 66 6.79 -34.07 20.83
#